data_AF-A0A4Q0J1E5-F1
#
_entry.id   AF-A0A4Q0J1E5-F1
#
_cell.length_a   1.000
_cell.length_b   1.000
_cell.length_c   1.000
_cell.angle_alpha   90.00
_cell.angle_beta   90.00
_cell.angle_gamma   90.00
#
_symmetry.space_group_name_H-M   'P 1'
#
loop_
_entity.id
_entity.type
_entity.pdbx_description
1 polymer ?
#
loop_
_entity_poly.entity_id
_entity_poly.type
_entity_poly.pdbx_seq_one_letter_code
_entity_poly.pdbx_strand_id
1 'polypeptide(L)'
;MNQQQYKLGWQIACWSTLAIAVCQLLFIATNVFGIISAIAVGAVGYGFYTAATELEKSGNAAATEMKASATTLFMVAAINIIGMIIGVAVKPSSASGFSFALVFAALLCIAAAVLIIMFRNKITLALRHLNLENGLFGAGILVYAIGSIVAAFGIFIFAVAPSLSTLHSMGVLAIIGGIAAMVGAILWIIGMFQLTEKVTK
;
A
#
# COMPACT_ATOMS: atom_id res chain seq x y z
N MET A 1 -38.25 18.69 -26.17
CA MET A 1 -36.81 18.51 -25.88
C MET A 1 -36.12 18.20 -27.21
N ASN A 2 -35.18 19.04 -27.67
CA ASN A 2 -34.55 18.83 -28.99
C ASN A 2 -33.66 17.58 -28.98
N GLN A 3 -33.51 16.88 -30.11
CA GLN A 3 -32.70 15.66 -30.22
C GLN A 3 -31.27 15.82 -29.64
N GLN A 4 -30.69 17.02 -29.74
CA GLN A 4 -29.39 17.34 -29.15
C GLN A 4 -29.39 17.29 -27.61
N GLN A 5 -30.42 17.84 -26.96
CA GLN A 5 -30.55 17.77 -25.49
C GLN A 5 -30.79 16.35 -25.00
N TYR A 6 -31.53 15.54 -25.77
CA TYR A 6 -31.74 14.12 -25.45
C TYR A 6 -30.42 13.33 -25.55
N LYS A 7 -29.64 13.55 -26.61
CA LYS A 7 -28.30 12.94 -26.77
C LYS A 7 -27.34 13.36 -25.64
N LEU A 8 -27.33 14.65 -25.29
CA LEU A 8 -26.49 15.17 -24.20
C LEU A 8 -26.89 14.58 -22.84
N GLY A 9 -28.19 14.52 -22.53
CA GLY A 9 -28.70 13.94 -21.29
C GLY A 9 -28.39 12.44 -21.16
N TRP A 10 -28.55 11.69 -22.27
CA TRP A 10 -28.20 10.27 -22.31
C TRP A 10 -26.70 10.03 -22.13
N GLN A 11 -25.87 10.84 -22.79
CA GLN A 11 -24.42 10.80 -22.59
C GLN A 11 -24.07 11.05 -21.12
N ILE A 12 -24.55 12.13 -20.51
CA ILE A 12 -24.28 12.47 -19.10
C ILE A 12 -24.66 11.30 -18.17
N ALA A 13 -25.84 10.69 -18.38
CA ALA A 13 -26.29 9.54 -17.57
C ALA A 13 -25.41 8.29 -17.75
N CYS A 14 -25.01 7.97 -18.98
CA CYS A 14 -24.05 6.89 -19.25
C CYS A 14 -22.69 7.17 -18.59
N TRP A 15 -22.19 8.41 -18.67
CA TRP A 15 -20.91 8.81 -18.09
C TRP A 15 -20.91 8.77 -16.56
N SER A 16 -21.98 9.24 -15.92
CA SER A 16 -22.10 9.16 -14.46
C SER A 16 -22.13 7.71 -13.98
N THR A 17 -22.81 6.82 -14.72
CA THR A 17 -22.88 5.39 -14.39
C THR A 17 -21.54 4.69 -14.55
N LEU A 18 -20.81 4.98 -15.64
CA LEU A 18 -19.47 4.44 -15.89
C LEU A 18 -18.46 4.94 -14.85
N ALA A 19 -18.50 6.23 -14.50
CA ALA A 19 -17.63 6.80 -13.47
C ALA A 19 -17.87 6.14 -12.12
N ILE A 20 -19.13 5.90 -11.72
CA ILE A 20 -19.48 5.18 -10.49
C ILE A 20 -18.94 3.74 -10.52
N ALA A 21 -19.11 3.02 -11.64
CA ALA A 21 -18.62 1.65 -11.77
C ALA A 21 -17.08 1.57 -11.65
N VAL A 22 -16.34 2.48 -12.29
CA VAL A 22 -14.87 2.51 -12.18
C VAL A 22 -14.42 2.95 -10.80
N CYS A 23 -15.07 3.94 -10.21
CA CYS A 23 -14.88 4.31 -8.81
C CYS A 23 -15.01 3.07 -7.90
N GLN A 24 -16.09 2.29 -8.04
CA GLN A 24 -16.31 1.05 -7.28
C GLN A 24 -15.20 0.02 -7.51
N LEU A 25 -14.77 -0.20 -8.75
CA LEU A 25 -13.67 -1.11 -9.07
C LEU A 25 -12.35 -0.65 -8.45
N LEU A 26 -12.02 0.64 -8.55
CA LEU A 26 -10.82 1.23 -7.93
C LEU A 26 -10.87 1.10 -6.41
N PHE A 27 -12.03 1.28 -5.80
CA PHE A 27 -12.21 1.10 -4.36
C PHE A 27 -12.04 -0.35 -3.94
N ILE A 28 -12.64 -1.31 -4.65
CA ILE A 28 -12.43 -2.74 -4.38
C ILE A 28 -10.94 -3.08 -4.53
N ALA A 29 -10.31 -2.66 -5.63
CA ALA A 29 -8.90 -2.88 -5.88
C ALA A 29 -8.01 -2.27 -4.78
N THR A 30 -8.32 -1.06 -4.32
CA THR A 30 -7.59 -0.37 -3.24
C THR A 30 -7.73 -1.10 -1.91
N ASN A 31 -8.93 -1.59 -1.58
CA ASN A 31 -9.15 -2.36 -0.36
C ASN A 31 -8.48 -3.74 -0.40
N VAL A 32 -8.57 -4.45 -1.53
CA VAL A 32 -7.87 -5.73 -1.72
C VAL A 32 -6.36 -5.53 -1.64
N PHE A 33 -5.84 -4.48 -2.28
CA PHE A 33 -4.43 -4.11 -2.17
C PHE A 33 -4.03 -3.79 -0.73
N GLY A 34 -4.85 -3.01 -0.01
CA GLY A 34 -4.64 -2.71 1.40
C GLY A 34 -4.56 -3.97 2.28
N ILE A 35 -5.41 -4.97 2.03
CA ILE A 35 -5.42 -6.24 2.76
C ILE A 35 -4.13 -7.01 2.50
N ILE A 36 -3.79 -7.21 1.22
CA ILE A 36 -2.60 -7.95 0.81
C ILE A 36 -1.34 -7.26 1.38
N SER A 37 -1.30 -5.94 1.29
CA SER A 37 -0.26 -5.11 1.87
C SER A 37 -0.16 -5.29 3.39
N ALA A 38 -1.26 -5.18 4.13
CA ALA A 38 -1.26 -5.33 5.58
C ALA A 38 -0.77 -6.72 6.02
N ILE A 39 -1.20 -7.77 5.31
CA ILE A 39 -0.74 -9.14 5.55
C ILE A 39 0.76 -9.26 5.25
N ALA A 40 1.22 -8.74 4.11
CA ALA A 40 2.62 -8.79 3.72
C ALA A 40 3.52 -8.06 4.73
N VAL A 41 3.18 -6.82 5.07
CA VAL A 41 3.90 -6.01 6.06
C VAL A 41 3.87 -6.68 7.43
N GLY A 42 2.72 -7.22 7.84
CA GLY A 42 2.56 -7.93 9.11
C GLY A 42 3.40 -9.22 9.19
N ALA A 43 3.43 -9.99 8.11
CA ALA A 43 4.26 -11.19 8.01
C ALA A 43 5.76 -10.86 8.08
N VAL A 44 6.20 -9.79 7.42
CA VAL A 44 7.59 -9.32 7.53
C VAL A 44 7.87 -8.84 8.94
N GLY A 45 6.97 -8.07 9.56
CA GLY A 45 7.09 -7.64 10.96
C GLY A 45 7.25 -8.82 11.91
N TYR A 46 6.47 -9.89 11.73
CA TYR A 46 6.57 -11.12 12.50
C TYR A 46 7.92 -11.82 12.29
N GLY A 47 8.42 -11.87 11.06
CA GLY A 47 9.75 -12.41 10.76
C GLY A 47 10.85 -11.63 11.48
N PHE A 48 10.81 -10.29 11.44
CA PHE A 48 11.77 -9.45 12.18
C PHE A 48 11.70 -9.69 13.68
N TYR A 49 10.48 -9.78 14.25
CA TYR A 49 10.29 -10.02 15.66
C TYR A 49 10.85 -11.38 16.10
N THR A 50 10.62 -12.42 15.30
CA THR A 50 11.12 -13.78 15.56
C THR A 50 12.64 -13.81 15.51
N ALA A 51 13.24 -13.28 14.44
CA ALA A 51 14.69 -13.20 14.30
C ALA A 51 15.33 -12.37 15.44
N ALA A 52 14.70 -11.26 15.83
CA ALA A 52 15.16 -10.46 16.95
C ALA A 52 15.13 -11.21 18.29
N THR A 53 14.11 -12.04 18.51
CA THR A 53 13.97 -12.84 19.73
C THR A 53 15.05 -13.91 19.81
N GLU A 54 15.41 -14.54 18.69
CA GLU A 54 16.56 -15.48 18.65
C GLU A 54 17.89 -14.76 18.86
N LEU A 55 18.08 -13.58 18.27
CA LEU A 55 19.27 -12.76 18.47
C LEU A 55 19.39 -12.24 19.91
N GLU A 56 18.28 -11.96 20.58
CA GLU A 56 18.27 -11.54 21.99
C GLU A 56 18.81 -12.64 22.91
N LYS A 57 18.49 -13.91 22.64
CA LYS A 57 19.03 -15.05 23.38
C LYS A 57 20.56 -15.15 23.27
N SER A 58 21.14 -14.65 22.18
CA SER A 58 22.59 -14.62 21.96
C SER A 58 23.27 -13.32 22.45
N GLY A 59 22.51 -12.39 23.06
CA GLY A 59 23.04 -11.12 23.56
C GLY A 59 23.45 -10.15 22.45
N ASN A 60 22.97 -10.35 21.22
CA ASN A 60 23.36 -9.54 20.07
C ASN A 60 22.64 -8.18 20.07
N ALA A 61 23.40 -7.09 19.95
CA ALA A 61 22.88 -5.72 19.90
C ALA A 61 21.90 -5.46 18.73
N ALA A 62 21.93 -6.28 17.68
CA ALA A 62 20.98 -6.19 16.56
C ALA A 62 19.52 -6.51 16.97
N ALA A 63 19.31 -7.23 18.08
CA ALA A 63 17.98 -7.63 18.53
C ALA A 63 17.06 -6.42 18.80
N THR A 64 17.57 -5.37 19.45
CA THR A 64 16.77 -4.18 19.77
C THR A 64 16.32 -3.44 18.52
N GLU A 65 17.22 -3.26 17.54
CA GLU A 65 16.92 -2.58 16.28
C GLU A 65 15.93 -3.38 15.41
N MET A 66 16.03 -4.71 15.44
CA MET A 66 15.08 -5.58 14.74
C MET A 66 13.69 -5.59 15.40
N LYS A 67 13.60 -5.59 16.74
CA LYS A 67 12.32 -5.45 17.44
C LYS A 67 11.66 -4.10 17.15
N ALA A 68 12.42 -3.00 17.19
CA ALA A 68 11.91 -1.68 16.85
C ALA A 68 11.38 -1.64 15.40
N SER A 69 12.11 -2.25 14.47
CA SER A 69 11.68 -2.37 13.07
C SER A 69 10.40 -3.19 12.92
N ALA A 70 10.27 -4.31 13.65
CA ALA A 70 9.05 -5.12 13.67
C ALA A 70 7.84 -4.33 14.18
N THR A 71 7.98 -3.59 15.28
CA THR A 71 6.90 -2.75 15.83
C THR A 71 6.41 -1.73 14.82
N THR A 72 7.32 -1.06 14.10
CA THR A 72 6.92 -0.13 13.03
C THR A 72 6.17 -0.82 11.91
N LEU A 73 6.61 -2.01 11.49
CA LEU A 73 5.90 -2.78 10.47
C LEU A 73 4.50 -3.17 10.95
N PHE A 74 4.31 -3.54 12.22
CA PHE A 74 2.97 -3.76 12.77
C PHE A 74 2.12 -2.50 12.80
N MET A 75 2.70 -1.34 13.11
CA MET A 75 1.99 -0.05 13.02
C MET A 75 1.56 0.27 11.59
N VAL A 76 2.42 0.03 10.61
CA VAL A 76 2.11 0.21 9.18
C VAL A 76 1.00 -0.73 8.74
N ALA A 77 1.06 -2.02 9.14
CA ALA A 77 0.01 -2.98 8.85
C ALA A 77 -1.33 -2.56 9.49
N ALA A 78 -1.32 -2.07 10.73
CA ALA A 78 -2.50 -1.56 11.41
C ALA A 78 -3.07 -0.32 10.70
N ILE A 79 -2.24 0.61 10.25
CA ILE A 79 -2.66 1.79 9.47
C ILE A 79 -3.37 1.37 8.17
N ASN A 80 -2.82 0.39 7.45
CA ASN A 80 -3.44 -0.13 6.24
C ASN A 80 -4.80 -0.79 6.52
N ILE A 81 -4.91 -1.57 7.61
CA ILE A 81 -6.19 -2.17 8.05
C ILE A 81 -7.21 -1.10 8.44
N ILE A 82 -6.81 -0.08 9.20
CA ILE A 82 -7.69 1.03 9.60
C ILE A 82 -8.19 1.79 8.35
N GLY A 83 -7.30 2.06 7.39
CA GLY A 83 -7.68 2.71 6.15
C GLY A 83 -8.69 1.92 5.33
N MET A 84 -8.56 0.60 5.29
CA MET A 84 -9.57 -0.28 4.69
C MET A 84 -10.89 -0.26 5.45
N ILE A 85 -10.87 -0.39 6.78
CA ILE A 85 -12.08 -0.40 7.60
C ILE A 85 -12.86 0.90 7.40
N ILE A 86 -12.17 2.04 7.43
CA ILE A 86 -12.79 3.35 7.17
C ILE A 86 -13.29 3.42 5.72
N GLY A 87 -12.51 2.94 4.75
CA GLY A 87 -12.93 2.82 3.37
C GLY A 87 -14.27 2.10 3.24
N VAL A 88 -14.37 0.89 3.79
CA VAL A 88 -15.57 0.02 3.76
C VAL A 88 -16.73 0.61 4.57
N ALA A 89 -16.46 1.23 5.72
CA ALA A 89 -17.48 1.79 6.59
C ALA A 89 -18.16 3.03 5.99
N VAL A 90 -17.46 3.78 5.14
CA VAL A 90 -18.07 4.87 4.37
C VAL A 90 -18.91 4.24 3.26
N LYS A 91 -20.15 3.88 3.58
CA LYS A 91 -21.15 3.45 2.59
C LYS A 91 -21.42 4.63 1.65
N PRO A 92 -21.05 4.55 0.37
CA PRO A 92 -21.18 5.69 -0.51
C PRO A 92 -22.63 5.81 -0.96
N SER A 93 -23.43 6.55 -0.20
CA SER A 93 -24.77 6.98 -0.63
C SER A 93 -24.72 8.17 -1.59
N SER A 94 -23.53 8.78 -1.77
CA SER A 94 -23.28 9.91 -2.67
C SER A 94 -21.88 9.83 -3.29
N ALA A 95 -21.71 10.46 -4.47
CA ALA A 95 -20.41 10.59 -5.13
C ALA A 95 -19.39 11.34 -4.26
N SER A 96 -19.83 12.30 -3.44
CA SER A 96 -18.97 13.05 -2.51
C SER A 96 -18.46 12.21 -1.34
N GLY A 97 -19.28 11.31 -0.80
CA GLY A 97 -18.84 10.36 0.23
C GLY A 97 -17.80 9.36 -0.29
N PHE A 98 -17.94 8.96 -1.57
CA PHE A 98 -16.98 8.09 -2.24
C PHE A 98 -15.61 8.74 -2.44
N SER A 99 -15.58 9.97 -2.95
CA SER A 99 -14.32 10.72 -3.14
C SER A 99 -13.60 10.96 -1.81
N PHE A 100 -14.32 11.23 -0.72
CA PHE A 100 -13.72 11.40 0.60
C PHE A 100 -13.04 10.12 1.10
N ALA A 101 -13.71 8.96 0.98
CA ALA A 101 -13.14 7.67 1.37
C ALA A 101 -11.88 7.32 0.57
N LEU A 102 -11.89 7.57 -0.75
CA LEU A 102 -10.72 7.36 -1.61
C LEU A 102 -9.55 8.27 -1.25
N VAL A 103 -9.80 9.56 -1.01
CA VAL A 103 -8.76 10.51 -0.60
C VAL A 103 -8.16 10.11 0.74
N PHE A 104 -8.99 9.73 1.70
CA PHE A 104 -8.52 9.29 3.02
C PHE A 104 -7.68 8.02 2.93
N ALA A 105 -8.12 7.02 2.15
CA ALA A 105 -7.36 5.80 1.90
C ALA A 105 -6.01 6.10 1.24
N ALA A 106 -5.98 6.99 0.23
CA ALA A 106 -4.75 7.40 -0.44
C ALA A 106 -3.76 8.07 0.52
N LEU A 107 -4.24 8.96 1.40
CA LEU A 107 -3.40 9.61 2.41
C LEU A 107 -2.80 8.61 3.40
N LEU A 108 -3.57 7.61 3.83
CA LEU A 108 -3.06 6.55 4.72
C LEU A 108 -2.02 5.67 4.02
N CYS A 109 -2.21 5.34 2.74
CA CYS A 109 -1.20 4.62 1.96
C CYS A 109 0.10 5.42 1.82
N ILE A 110 0.02 6.75 1.63
CA ILE A 110 1.20 7.63 1.60
C ILE A 110 1.88 7.64 2.97
N ALA A 111 1.13 7.79 4.06
CA ALA A 111 1.67 7.77 5.42
C ALA A 111 2.40 6.44 5.71
N ALA A 112 1.79 5.31 5.34
CA ALA A 112 2.37 3.97 5.44
C ALA A 112 3.67 3.84 4.64
N ALA A 113 3.69 4.33 3.40
CA ALA A 113 4.89 4.30 2.54
C ALA A 113 6.02 5.19 3.09
N VAL A 114 5.70 6.38 3.61
CA VAL A 114 6.67 7.29 4.23
C VAL A 114 7.28 6.65 5.48
N LEU A 115 6.46 6.04 6.35
CA LEU A 115 6.94 5.32 7.53
C LEU A 115 7.92 4.20 7.15
N ILE A 116 7.62 3.44 6.10
CA ILE A 116 8.53 2.40 5.58
C ILE A 116 9.85 3.00 5.09
N ILE A 117 9.81 4.11 4.34
CA ILE A 117 11.02 4.77 3.82
C ILE A 117 11.88 5.30 4.97
N MET A 118 11.29 5.95 5.97
CA MET A 118 12.00 6.45 7.14
C MET A 118 12.70 5.33 7.91
N PHE A 119 12.04 4.18 8.03
CA PHE A 119 12.58 3.03 8.76
C PHE A 119 13.50 2.13 7.93
N ARG A 120 13.53 2.29 6.61
CA ARG A 120 14.45 1.55 5.71
C ARG A 120 15.89 1.65 6.18
N ASN A 121 16.31 2.80 6.69
CA ASN A 121 17.68 3.01 7.16
C ASN A 121 17.99 2.19 8.43
N LYS A 122 17.04 2.08 9.36
CA LYS A 122 17.18 1.24 10.57
C LYS A 122 17.21 -0.24 10.24
N ILE A 123 16.33 -0.65 9.33
CA ILE A 123 16.30 -2.01 8.80
C ILE A 123 17.63 -2.35 8.11
N THR A 124 18.14 -1.47 7.26
CA THR A 124 19.44 -1.63 6.59
C THR A 124 20.58 -1.73 7.62
N LEU A 125 20.54 -0.95 8.69
CA LEU A 125 21.53 -0.98 9.76
C LEU A 125 21.48 -2.31 10.54
N ALA A 126 20.30 -2.78 10.93
CA ALA A 126 20.12 -4.07 11.57
C ALA A 126 20.64 -5.23 10.71
N LEU A 127 20.39 -5.17 9.40
CA LEU A 127 20.87 -6.17 8.43
C LEU A 127 22.40 -6.14 8.26
N ARG A 128 23.02 -4.96 8.33
CA ARG A 128 24.48 -4.82 8.36
C ARG A 128 25.09 -5.43 9.60
N HIS A 129 24.47 -5.28 10.77
CA HIS A 129 24.94 -5.95 12.00
C HIS A 129 24.95 -7.47 11.89
N LEU A 130 24.16 -8.03 10.98
CA LEU A 130 24.09 -9.47 10.72
C LEU A 130 24.98 -9.91 9.54
N ASN A 131 25.72 -8.99 8.92
CA ASN A 131 26.51 -9.22 7.72
C ASN A 131 25.68 -9.79 6.54
N LEU A 132 24.41 -9.41 6.47
CA LEU A 132 23.45 -9.89 5.47
C LEU A 132 23.34 -8.88 4.33
N GLU A 133 23.53 -9.34 3.08
CA GLU A 133 23.36 -8.49 1.90
C GLU A 133 21.89 -8.10 1.71
N ASN A 134 21.64 -6.80 1.62
CA ASN A 134 20.30 -6.21 1.49
C ASN A 134 19.65 -6.37 0.12
N GLY A 135 20.21 -7.17 -0.80
CA GLY A 135 19.92 -7.10 -2.23
C GLY A 135 18.43 -7.15 -2.56
N LEU A 136 17.81 -8.32 -2.40
CA LEU A 136 16.39 -8.53 -2.73
C LEU A 136 15.45 -7.86 -1.72
N PHE A 137 15.79 -7.93 -0.44
CA PHE A 137 14.96 -7.43 0.64
C PHE A 137 14.84 -5.90 0.63
N GLY A 138 15.97 -5.19 0.48
CA GLY A 138 16.01 -3.72 0.40
C GLY A 138 15.44 -3.17 -0.91
N ALA A 139 15.55 -3.91 -2.02
CA ALA A 139 14.89 -3.58 -3.28
C ALA A 139 13.36 -3.74 -3.16
N GLY A 140 12.90 -4.83 -2.53
CA GLY A 140 11.47 -5.08 -2.27
C GLY A 140 10.80 -3.95 -1.48
N ILE A 141 11.44 -3.46 -0.41
CA ILE A 141 10.97 -2.31 0.38
C ILE A 141 10.77 -1.07 -0.50
N LEU A 142 11.76 -0.76 -1.34
CA LEU A 142 11.77 0.46 -2.13
C LEU A 142 10.71 0.41 -3.24
N VAL A 143 10.60 -0.72 -3.93
CA VAL A 143 9.59 -0.96 -4.97
C VAL A 143 8.19 -0.95 -4.37
N TYR A 144 8.00 -1.57 -3.20
CA TYR A 144 6.74 -1.55 -2.47
C TYR A 144 6.31 -0.11 -2.12
N ALA A 145 7.21 0.67 -1.51
CA ALA A 145 6.90 2.04 -1.08
C ALA A 145 6.61 2.97 -2.27
N ILE A 146 7.44 2.91 -3.33
CA ILE A 146 7.24 3.73 -4.54
C ILE A 146 5.95 3.34 -5.25
N GLY A 147 5.70 2.04 -5.45
CA GLY A 147 4.48 1.55 -6.06
C GLY A 147 3.24 2.03 -5.28
N SER A 148 3.29 1.98 -3.94
CA SER A 148 2.20 2.42 -3.07
C SER A 148 1.94 3.93 -3.19
N ILE A 149 3.00 4.75 -3.32
CA ILE A 149 2.87 6.20 -3.53
C ILE A 149 2.26 6.49 -4.91
N VAL A 150 2.75 5.82 -5.96
CA VAL A 150 2.23 6.00 -7.33
C VAL A 150 0.76 5.59 -7.41
N ALA A 151 0.39 4.47 -6.76
CA ALA A 151 -0.99 4.01 -6.67
C ALA A 151 -1.89 5.04 -5.98
N ALA A 152 -1.47 5.48 -4.78
CA ALA A 152 -2.19 6.47 -3.98
C ALA A 152 -2.34 7.81 -4.71
N PHE A 153 -1.32 8.24 -5.45
CA PHE A 153 -1.35 9.48 -6.22
C PHE A 153 -2.33 9.41 -7.40
N GLY A 154 -2.32 8.29 -8.14
CA GLY A 154 -3.31 8.06 -9.21
C GLY A 154 -4.75 8.06 -8.69
N ILE A 155 -4.98 7.41 -7.53
CA ILE A 155 -6.28 7.42 -6.85
C ILE A 155 -6.67 8.82 -6.39
N PHE A 156 -5.73 9.58 -5.80
CA PHE A 156 -5.98 10.92 -5.29
C PHE A 156 -6.38 11.90 -6.40
N ILE A 157 -5.62 11.96 -7.50
CA ILE A 157 -5.95 12.87 -8.62
C ILE A 157 -7.31 12.52 -9.21
N PHE A 158 -7.59 11.23 -9.39
CA PHE A 158 -8.89 10.80 -9.90
C PHE A 158 -10.04 11.17 -8.96
N ALA A 159 -9.86 11.00 -7.65
CA ALA A 159 -10.88 11.32 -6.65
C ALA A 159 -11.18 12.82 -6.55
N VAL A 160 -10.18 13.69 -6.77
CA VAL A 160 -10.30 15.15 -6.72
C VAL A 160 -10.84 15.74 -8.02
N ALA A 161 -10.50 15.16 -9.17
CA ALA A 161 -10.91 15.67 -10.49
C ALA A 161 -11.41 14.54 -11.41
N PRO A 162 -12.62 14.01 -11.18
CA PRO A 162 -13.16 12.90 -11.96
C PRO A 162 -13.55 13.37 -13.37
N SER A 163 -12.87 12.85 -14.39
CA SER A 163 -13.13 13.11 -15.82
C SER A 163 -12.69 11.90 -16.65
N LEU A 164 -13.11 11.79 -17.92
CA LEU A 164 -12.71 10.65 -18.77
C LEU A 164 -11.20 10.62 -19.03
N SER A 165 -10.59 11.78 -19.21
CA SER A 165 -9.14 11.90 -19.43
C SER A 165 -8.35 11.56 -18.16
N THR A 166 -8.84 11.98 -16.98
CA THR A 166 -8.22 11.61 -15.69
C THR A 166 -8.48 10.15 -15.33
N LEU A 167 -9.64 9.58 -15.66
CA LEU A 167 -9.93 8.15 -15.52
C LEU A 167 -8.92 7.30 -16.30
N HIS A 168 -8.68 7.66 -17.57
CA HIS A 168 -7.79 6.89 -18.42
C HIS A 168 -6.33 7.03 -18.00
N SER A 169 -5.86 8.26 -17.73
CA SER A 169 -4.46 8.50 -17.37
C SER A 169 -4.12 8.13 -15.93
N MET A 170 -4.95 8.55 -14.96
CA MET A 170 -4.69 8.34 -13.53
C MET A 170 -5.16 6.96 -13.05
N GLY A 171 -6.20 6.39 -13.68
CA GLY A 171 -6.59 5.00 -13.43
C GLY A 171 -5.49 4.02 -13.86
N VAL A 172 -4.85 4.25 -15.01
CA VAL A 172 -3.68 3.46 -15.44
C VAL A 172 -2.51 3.64 -14.47
N LEU A 173 -2.24 4.87 -14.02
CA LEU A 173 -1.21 5.14 -13.02
C LEU A 173 -1.47 4.40 -11.70
N ALA A 174 -2.73 4.38 -11.24
CA ALA A 174 -3.15 3.67 -10.05
C ALA A 174 -2.92 2.15 -10.17
N ILE A 175 -3.24 1.57 -11.33
CA ILE A 175 -3.03 0.15 -11.63
C ILE A 175 -1.54 -0.19 -11.67
N ILE A 176 -0.72 0.59 -12.40
CA ILE A 176 0.72 0.37 -12.50
C ILE A 176 1.37 0.47 -11.12
N GLY A 177 1.03 1.49 -10.33
CA GLY A 177 1.49 1.64 -8.96
C GLY A 177 1.10 0.44 -8.09
N GLY A 178 -0.14 -0.03 -8.19
CA GLY A 178 -0.64 -1.20 -7.45
C GLY A 178 0.11 -2.49 -7.81
N ILE A 179 0.37 -2.73 -9.09
CA ILE A 179 1.16 -3.88 -9.56
C ILE A 179 2.59 -3.78 -9.03
N ALA A 180 3.24 -2.61 -9.16
CA ALA A 180 4.58 -2.40 -8.65
C ALA A 180 4.66 -2.66 -7.15
N ALA A 181 3.68 -2.18 -6.38
CA ALA A 181 3.63 -2.41 -4.95
C ALA A 181 3.41 -3.89 -4.61
N MET A 182 2.57 -4.61 -5.37
CA MET A 182 2.39 -6.05 -5.19
C MET A 182 3.69 -6.83 -5.46
N VAL A 183 4.41 -6.52 -6.54
CA VAL A 183 5.71 -7.12 -6.85
C VAL A 183 6.72 -6.80 -5.74
N GLY A 184 6.75 -5.56 -5.28
CA GLY A 184 7.59 -5.13 -4.15
C GLY A 184 7.29 -5.92 -2.88
N ALA A 185 6.02 -6.14 -2.54
CA ALA A 185 5.61 -6.94 -1.40
C ALA A 185 6.08 -8.40 -1.50
N ILE A 186 5.95 -9.02 -2.68
CA ILE A 186 6.42 -10.41 -2.91
C ILE A 186 7.94 -10.50 -2.73
N LEU A 187 8.69 -9.60 -3.38
CA LEU A 187 10.15 -9.55 -3.25
C LEU A 187 10.58 -9.34 -1.79
N TRP A 188 9.83 -8.51 -1.07
CA TRP A 188 10.08 -8.23 0.33
C TRP A 188 9.85 -9.44 1.24
N ILE A 189 8.76 -10.19 1.01
CA ILE A 189 8.47 -11.45 1.71
C ILE A 189 9.56 -12.50 1.43
N ILE A 190 9.93 -12.70 0.16
CA ILE A 190 10.99 -13.65 -0.23
C ILE A 190 12.32 -13.29 0.44
N GLY A 191 12.68 -12.01 0.39
CA GLY A 191 13.87 -11.49 1.08
C GLY A 191 13.83 -11.75 2.58
N MET A 192 12.66 -11.65 3.22
CA MET A 192 12.49 -11.93 4.64
C MET A 192 12.63 -13.41 4.97
N PHE A 193 12.12 -14.31 4.12
CA PHE A 193 12.32 -15.75 4.31
C PHE A 193 13.80 -16.11 4.25
N GLN A 194 14.53 -15.58 3.25
CA GLN A 194 15.97 -15.77 3.13
C GLN A 194 16.72 -15.22 4.36
N LEU A 195 16.28 -14.09 4.89
CA LEU A 195 16.85 -13.49 6.08
C LEU A 195 16.64 -14.35 7.32
N THR A 196 15.39 -14.77 7.53
CA THR A 196 15.00 -15.58 8.69
C THR A 196 15.77 -16.89 8.68
N GLU A 197 15.84 -17.55 7.52
CA GLU A 197 16.58 -18.81 7.37
C GLU A 197 18.05 -18.69 7.75
N LYS A 198 18.72 -17.59 7.35
CA LYS A 198 20.12 -17.31 7.71
C LYS A 198 20.34 -16.97 9.18
N VAL A 199 19.36 -16.38 9.86
CA VAL A 199 19.48 -16.04 11.29
C VAL A 199 19.21 -17.26 12.17
N THR A 200 18.32 -18.17 11.73
CA THR A 200 17.93 -19.35 12.52
C THR A 200 18.84 -20.56 12.38
N LYS A 201 19.75 -20.59 11.40
CA LYS A 201 20.69 -21.69 11.14
C LYS A 201 22.10 -21.26 11.51
#